data_AF-A0A3E5HGD7-F1
#
_entry.id   AF-A0A3E5HGD7-F1
#
_cell.length_a   1.000
_cell.length_b   1.000
_cell.length_c   1.000
_cell.angle_alpha   90.00
_cell.angle_beta   90.00
_cell.angle_gamma   90.00
#
_symmetry.space_group_name_H-M   'P 1'
#
loop_
_entity.id
_entity.type
_entity.pdbx_description
1 polymer ?
#
loop_
_entity_poly.entity_id
_entity_poly.type
_entity_poly.pdbx_seq_one_letter_code
_entity_poly.pdbx_strand_id
1 'polypeptide(L)'
;MGHRNGKRLRLIPSHLPLIRDKIVEKQRKRLKRQHDATQYREALAAAWDEADQMATAQLWWISRDMAKLAADTAAVGDYPKNHPPAASGVMIIDGGLPVDASPVGFKTNIDGFFWVVSGGETTVYPMTDDPETLEKTGAADVGLPVDLMIGSGALADDADTNAALLHAWVDFAQAVWALSEETRICQAKPGEPSAVHPLPSRFDPEIRKVKMLVLRENLHRPGESADDDGRVRREYSHRFIVRGFWRDQAYGPNHSLRRRQWIPPFVKGPADKPLVCKETVRIWRR
;
A
#
# COMPACT_ATOMS: atom_id res chain seq x y z
N MET A 1 33.17 -4.56 24.47
CA MET A 1 32.07 -5.37 23.89
C MET A 1 30.77 -5.00 24.58
N GLY A 2 29.98 -4.11 23.97
CA GLY A 2 28.66 -3.73 24.49
C GLY A 2 27.60 -4.21 23.51
N HIS A 3 26.91 -5.28 23.85
CA HIS A 3 25.77 -5.79 23.08
C HIS A 3 24.65 -4.74 23.19
N ARG A 4 24.59 -3.80 22.24
CA ARG A 4 23.43 -2.90 22.11
C ARG A 4 22.27 -3.77 21.64
N ASN A 5 21.52 -4.26 22.63
CA ASN A 5 20.25 -4.96 22.44
C ASN A 5 19.23 -3.93 21.88
N GLY A 6 19.41 -3.55 20.62
CA GLY A 6 18.44 -2.72 19.92
C GLY A 6 17.18 -3.55 19.78
N LYS A 7 16.18 -3.28 20.63
CA LYS A 7 14.88 -3.95 20.53
C LYS A 7 14.43 -3.86 19.07
N ARG A 8 14.33 -5.01 18.40
CA ARG A 8 13.88 -5.13 17.00
C ARG A 8 12.54 -4.42 16.91
N LEU A 9 12.45 -3.41 16.04
CA LEU A 9 11.18 -2.72 15.83
C LEU A 9 10.19 -3.72 15.24
N ARG A 10 8.92 -3.55 15.59
CA ARG A 10 7.82 -4.32 15.01
C ARG A 10 7.18 -3.53 13.90
N LEU A 11 6.82 -4.20 12.82
CA LEU A 11 6.03 -3.60 11.76
C LEU A 11 4.58 -3.46 12.23
N ILE A 12 4.29 -2.37 12.94
CA ILE A 12 2.98 -2.01 13.49
C ILE A 12 2.77 -0.50 13.33
N PRO A 13 1.52 0.01 13.34
CA PRO A 13 1.23 1.43 13.10
C PRO A 13 2.02 2.39 14.01
N SER A 14 2.08 2.08 15.31
CA SER A 14 2.72 2.92 16.31
C SER A 14 4.23 3.02 16.15
N HIS A 15 4.85 2.11 15.39
CA HIS A 15 6.30 2.13 15.14
C HIS A 15 6.67 2.78 13.82
N LEU A 16 5.73 3.05 12.91
CA LEU A 16 6.04 3.56 11.57
C LEU A 16 6.90 4.84 11.58
N PRO A 17 6.64 5.84 12.44
CA PRO A 17 7.50 7.04 12.47
C PRO A 17 8.96 6.70 12.75
N LEU A 18 9.21 5.84 13.75
CA LEU A 18 10.56 5.43 14.11
C LEU A 18 11.20 4.50 13.07
N ILE A 19 10.41 3.67 12.38
CA ILE A 19 10.88 2.86 11.26
C ILE A 19 11.36 3.76 10.12
N ARG A 20 10.55 4.72 9.68
CA ARG A 20 10.91 5.70 8.64
C ARG A 20 12.19 6.45 9.02
N ASP A 21 12.25 7.01 10.22
CA ASP A 21 13.40 7.78 10.69
C ASP A 21 14.69 6.93 10.70
N LYS A 22 14.61 5.65 11.09
CA LYS A 22 15.76 4.73 11.05
C LYS A 22 16.16 4.35 9.62
N ILE A 23 15.21 4.16 8.71
CA ILE A 23 15.51 3.92 7.28
C ILE A 23 16.29 5.10 6.72
N VAL A 24 15.82 6.33 6.97
CA VAL A 24 16.47 7.57 6.55
C VAL A 24 17.87 7.70 7.16
N GLU A 25 18.01 7.47 8.47
CA GLU A 25 19.31 7.54 9.14
C GLU A 25 20.31 6.56 8.51
N LYS A 26 19.87 5.34 8.23
CA LYS A 26 20.68 4.31 7.58
C LYS A 26 21.05 4.71 6.14
N GLN A 27 20.08 5.17 5.33
CA GLN A 27 20.34 5.62 3.96
C GLN A 27 21.35 6.76 3.92
N ARG A 28 21.16 7.80 4.75
CA ARG A 28 22.09 8.92 4.85
C ARG A 28 23.50 8.48 5.29
N LYS A 29 23.60 7.52 6.22
CA LYS A 29 24.91 6.94 6.60
C LYS A 29 25.58 6.22 5.44
N ARG A 30 24.83 5.45 4.65
CA ARG A 30 25.33 4.78 3.45
C ARG A 30 25.81 5.80 2.41
N LEU A 31 25.03 6.83 2.13
CA LEU A 31 25.38 7.89 1.17
C LEU A 31 26.62 8.67 1.59
N LYS A 32 26.77 9.01 2.88
CA LYS A 32 27.98 9.67 3.40
C LYS A 32 29.26 8.85 3.17
N ARG A 33 29.17 7.51 3.23
CA ARG A 33 30.32 6.62 2.96
C ARG A 33 30.70 6.57 1.47
N GLN A 34 29.76 6.90 0.58
CA GLN A 34 29.96 6.87 -0.88
C GLN A 34 30.30 8.25 -1.48
N HIS A 35 30.24 9.31 -0.67
CA HIS A 35 30.41 10.71 -1.08
C HIS A 35 31.79 11.02 -1.70
N ASP A 36 32.81 10.20 -1.42
CA ASP A 36 34.18 10.42 -1.91
C ASP A 36 34.40 9.93 -3.36
N ALA A 37 33.38 9.34 -4.01
CA ALA A 37 33.46 8.87 -5.39
C ALA A 37 32.92 9.91 -6.39
N THR A 38 33.81 10.71 -6.98
CA THR A 38 33.50 11.83 -7.90
C THR A 38 32.64 11.42 -9.11
N GLN A 39 32.73 10.17 -9.57
CA GLN A 39 32.02 9.70 -10.77
C GLN A 39 30.50 9.51 -10.60
N TYR A 40 29.96 9.67 -9.38
CA TYR A 40 28.54 9.45 -9.07
C TYR A 40 27.83 10.69 -8.51
N ARG A 41 28.33 11.91 -8.72
CA ARG A 41 27.76 13.12 -8.08
C ARG A 41 26.26 13.32 -8.32
N GLU A 42 25.78 13.14 -9.55
CA GLU A 42 24.35 13.31 -9.88
C GLU A 42 23.49 12.20 -9.26
N ALA A 43 23.94 10.94 -9.34
CA ALA A 43 23.27 9.80 -8.73
C ALA A 43 23.22 9.91 -7.19
N LEU A 44 24.30 10.41 -6.57
CA LEU A 44 24.36 10.69 -5.15
C LEU A 44 23.40 11.83 -4.79
N ALA A 45 23.32 12.89 -5.59
CA ALA A 45 22.39 13.99 -5.34
C ALA A 45 20.92 13.54 -5.41
N ALA A 46 20.56 12.73 -6.41
CA ALA A 46 19.22 12.14 -6.50
C ALA A 46 18.92 11.24 -5.30
N ALA A 47 19.87 10.41 -4.86
CA ALA A 47 19.68 9.55 -3.69
C ALA A 47 19.58 10.34 -2.37
N TRP A 48 20.24 11.50 -2.27
CA TRP A 48 20.06 12.42 -1.15
C TRP A 48 18.66 13.04 -1.15
N ASP A 49 18.15 13.46 -2.31
CA ASP A 49 16.79 13.98 -2.45
C ASP A 49 15.76 12.90 -2.06
N GLU A 50 15.90 11.66 -2.55
CA GLU A 50 15.02 10.54 -2.15
C GLU A 50 15.03 10.29 -0.64
N ALA A 51 16.18 10.37 0.02
CA ALA A 51 16.28 10.23 1.47
C ALA A 51 15.59 11.38 2.23
N ASP A 52 15.60 12.59 1.67
CA ASP A 52 14.90 13.76 2.22
C ASP A 52 13.38 13.67 1.99
N GLN A 53 12.96 13.15 0.83
CA GLN A 53 11.56 12.81 0.54
C GLN A 53 11.05 11.73 1.50
N MET A 54 11.85 10.69 1.77
CA MET A 54 11.54 9.66 2.76
C MET A 54 11.43 10.24 4.18
N ALA A 55 12.26 11.21 4.55
CA ALA A 55 12.22 11.85 5.88
C ALA A 55 10.92 12.59 6.15
N THR A 56 10.30 13.16 5.11
CA THR A 56 9.08 13.97 5.20
C THR A 56 7.83 13.21 4.73
N ALA A 57 8.00 11.97 4.26
CA ALA A 57 6.95 11.11 3.74
C ALA A 57 5.77 10.97 4.72
N GLN A 58 4.55 11.13 4.19
CA GLN A 58 3.33 10.81 4.93
C GLN A 58 3.27 9.30 5.20
N LEU A 59 2.85 8.92 6.39
CA LEU A 59 2.80 7.52 6.81
C LEU A 59 1.39 6.96 6.71
N TRP A 60 1.27 5.80 6.07
CA TRP A 60 0.02 5.11 5.82
C TRP A 60 0.14 3.67 6.29
N TRP A 61 -0.88 3.19 6.98
CA TRP A 61 -1.02 1.78 7.34
C TRP A 61 -2.28 1.23 6.72
N ILE A 62 -2.18 0.11 6.03
CA ILE A 62 -3.28 -0.51 5.31
C ILE A 62 -3.62 -1.82 5.96
N SER A 63 -4.87 -1.94 6.42
CA SER A 63 -5.38 -3.23 6.89
C SER A 63 -5.29 -4.30 5.81
N ARG A 64 -5.12 -5.55 6.21
CA ARG A 64 -4.99 -6.69 5.29
C ARG A 64 -6.14 -6.77 4.28
N ASP A 65 -7.37 -6.54 4.73
CA ASP A 65 -8.55 -6.61 3.87
C ASP A 65 -8.62 -5.45 2.86
N MET A 66 -8.19 -4.25 3.28
CA MET A 66 -8.08 -3.10 2.38
C MET A 66 -7.01 -3.35 1.30
N ALA A 67 -5.87 -3.92 1.67
CA ALA A 67 -4.80 -4.27 0.72
C ALA A 67 -5.25 -5.34 -0.29
N LYS A 68 -5.98 -6.37 0.17
CA LYS A 68 -6.58 -7.37 -0.73
C LYS A 68 -7.55 -6.75 -1.73
N LEU A 69 -8.42 -5.85 -1.28
CA LEU A 69 -9.36 -5.16 -2.16
C LEU A 69 -8.65 -4.29 -3.21
N ALA A 70 -7.58 -3.60 -2.81
CA ALA A 70 -6.75 -2.81 -3.71
C ALA A 70 -6.03 -3.68 -4.75
N ALA A 71 -5.46 -4.81 -4.34
CA ALA A 71 -4.83 -5.77 -5.25
C ALA A 71 -5.85 -6.34 -6.26
N ASP A 72 -7.05 -6.71 -5.81
CA ASP A 72 -8.13 -7.17 -6.69
C ASP A 72 -8.57 -6.09 -7.69
N THR A 73 -8.62 -4.83 -7.25
CA THR A 73 -8.97 -3.68 -8.10
C THR A 73 -7.88 -3.40 -9.13
N ALA A 74 -6.61 -3.41 -8.72
CA ALA A 74 -5.45 -3.25 -9.59
C ALA A 74 -5.41 -4.34 -10.68
N ALA A 75 -5.68 -5.60 -10.31
CA ALA A 75 -5.69 -6.72 -11.25
C ALA A 75 -6.80 -6.64 -12.33
N VAL A 76 -7.85 -5.83 -12.13
CA VAL A 76 -8.85 -5.54 -13.17
C VAL A 76 -8.34 -4.47 -14.13
N GLY A 77 -7.48 -3.55 -13.66
CA GLY A 77 -6.82 -2.53 -14.47
C GLY A 77 -7.70 -1.32 -14.87
N ASP A 78 -9.02 -1.51 -14.99
CA ASP A 78 -9.97 -0.49 -15.45
C ASP A 78 -10.69 0.21 -14.28
N TYR A 79 -10.01 1.18 -13.67
CA TYR A 79 -10.51 2.07 -12.60
C TYR A 79 -9.88 3.48 -12.73
N PRO A 80 -10.47 4.54 -12.17
CA PRO A 80 -9.92 5.89 -12.16
C PRO A 80 -8.56 5.89 -11.47
N LYS A 81 -7.58 6.45 -12.17
CA LYS A 81 -6.25 6.68 -11.64
C LYS A 81 -6.27 8.07 -11.01
N ASN A 82 -6.07 8.12 -9.70
CA ASN A 82 -6.08 9.35 -8.94
C ASN A 82 -4.65 9.89 -8.80
N HIS A 83 -4.55 11.18 -8.49
CA HIS A 83 -3.25 11.73 -8.10
C HIS A 83 -2.82 11.13 -6.75
N PRO A 84 -1.51 10.91 -6.55
CA PRO A 84 -1.00 10.52 -5.25
C PRO A 84 -1.47 11.51 -4.17
N PRO A 85 -1.89 11.03 -2.99
CA PRO A 85 -2.46 11.88 -1.94
C PRO A 85 -1.39 12.75 -1.24
N ALA A 86 -0.12 12.58 -1.59
CA ALA A 86 1.02 13.35 -1.13
C ALA A 86 2.17 13.24 -2.16
N ALA A 87 3.06 14.24 -2.19
CA ALA A 87 4.26 14.21 -3.02
C ALA A 87 5.21 13.05 -2.65
N SER A 88 5.24 12.65 -1.38
CA SER A 88 5.94 11.45 -0.94
C SER A 88 5.18 10.76 0.19
N GLY A 89 5.34 9.45 0.29
CA GLY A 89 4.72 8.70 1.37
C GLY A 89 5.26 7.28 1.50
N VAL A 90 5.05 6.73 2.69
CA VAL A 90 5.34 5.32 3.01
C VAL A 90 4.05 4.67 3.42
N MET A 91 3.74 3.58 2.75
CA MET A 91 2.53 2.78 2.95
C MET A 91 2.94 1.38 3.37
N ILE A 92 2.56 0.99 4.58
CA ILE A 92 2.80 -0.35 5.13
C ILE A 92 1.52 -1.16 5.13
N ILE A 93 1.63 -2.45 4.80
CA ILE A 93 0.52 -3.38 4.66
C ILE A 93 0.55 -4.35 5.83
N ASP A 94 -0.58 -4.47 6.53
CA ASP A 94 -0.74 -5.41 7.62
C ASP A 94 -0.63 -6.86 7.14
N GLY A 95 0.46 -7.53 7.52
CA GLY A 95 0.80 -8.88 7.11
C GLY A 95 1.38 -9.01 5.70
N GLY A 96 1.62 -7.88 5.01
CA GLY A 96 2.17 -7.83 3.66
C GLY A 96 1.31 -8.48 2.57
N LEU A 97 1.83 -8.42 1.35
CA LEU A 97 1.28 -9.05 0.16
C LEU A 97 2.24 -10.13 -0.35
N PRO A 98 1.83 -11.41 -0.37
CA PRO A 98 2.66 -12.44 -0.97
C PRO A 98 2.72 -12.24 -2.49
N VAL A 99 3.94 -12.05 -3.01
CA VAL A 99 4.18 -11.90 -4.45
C VAL A 99 5.07 -13.04 -4.91
N ASP A 100 4.60 -13.73 -5.95
CA ASP A 100 5.36 -14.76 -6.65
C ASP A 100 5.67 -14.23 -8.04
N ALA A 101 6.84 -13.60 -8.15
CA ALA A 101 7.38 -13.08 -9.39
C ALA A 101 8.57 -13.97 -9.80
N SER A 102 8.42 -15.29 -9.68
CA SER A 102 9.45 -16.27 -10.06
C SER A 102 10.00 -16.06 -11.49
N PRO A 103 9.22 -15.61 -12.49
CA PRO A 103 9.77 -15.26 -13.81
C PRO A 103 10.83 -14.15 -13.78
N VAL A 104 10.77 -13.23 -12.80
CA VAL A 104 11.79 -12.21 -12.50
C VAL A 104 12.62 -12.57 -11.27
N GLY A 105 12.69 -13.86 -10.94
CA GLY A 105 13.67 -14.39 -10.00
C GLY A 105 13.42 -14.13 -8.52
N PHE A 106 12.22 -13.69 -8.10
CA PHE A 106 11.93 -13.57 -6.67
C PHE A 106 10.53 -13.99 -6.27
N LYS A 107 10.43 -14.49 -5.05
CA LYS A 107 9.18 -14.78 -4.36
C LYS A 107 9.31 -14.27 -2.95
N THR A 108 8.61 -13.19 -2.64
CA THR A 108 8.76 -12.51 -1.36
C THR A 108 7.44 -11.91 -0.89
N ASN A 109 7.38 -11.55 0.39
CA ASN A 109 6.33 -10.72 0.92
C ASN A 109 6.66 -9.24 0.65
N ILE A 110 5.69 -8.51 0.10
CA ILE A 110 5.78 -7.06 -0.06
C ILE A 110 4.99 -6.41 1.08
N ASP A 111 5.72 -5.90 2.05
CA ASP A 111 5.20 -5.33 3.29
C ASP A 111 4.81 -3.87 3.17
N GLY A 112 5.17 -3.22 2.07
CA GLY A 112 4.83 -1.84 1.85
C GLY A 112 5.46 -1.25 0.61
N PHE A 113 5.25 0.05 0.46
CA PHE A 113 5.79 0.84 -0.63
C PHE A 113 6.17 2.22 -0.14
N PHE A 114 7.28 2.72 -0.65
CA PHE A 114 7.64 4.13 -0.60
C PHE A 114 7.36 4.73 -1.97
N TRP A 115 6.68 5.88 -2.05
CA TRP A 115 6.51 6.59 -3.31
C TRP A 115 7.05 8.00 -3.23
N VAL A 116 7.50 8.48 -4.38
CA VAL A 116 7.93 9.86 -4.62
C VAL A 116 7.32 10.33 -5.94
N VAL A 117 6.80 11.56 -5.93
CA VAL A 117 6.33 12.26 -7.11
C VAL A 117 7.38 13.30 -7.48
N SER A 118 8.01 13.13 -8.64
CA SER A 118 9.03 14.05 -9.15
C SER A 118 8.80 14.29 -10.64
N GLY A 119 8.87 15.55 -11.09
CA GLY A 119 8.64 15.89 -12.50
C GLY A 119 7.24 15.53 -13.03
N GLY A 120 6.25 15.28 -12.16
CA GLY A 120 4.92 14.80 -12.54
C GLY A 120 4.81 13.28 -12.69
N GLU A 121 5.92 12.55 -12.58
CA GLU A 121 5.95 11.09 -12.58
C GLU A 121 5.95 10.55 -11.15
N THR A 122 5.34 9.38 -10.96
CA THR A 122 5.29 8.71 -9.66
C THR A 122 6.15 7.46 -9.70
N THR A 123 7.21 7.45 -8.89
CA THR A 123 8.05 6.27 -8.68
C THR A 123 7.63 5.57 -7.41
N VAL A 124 7.48 4.24 -7.48
CA VAL A 124 7.05 3.40 -6.36
C VAL A 124 8.12 2.35 -6.09
N TYR A 125 8.69 2.39 -4.89
CA TYR A 125 9.72 1.48 -4.41
C TYR A 125 9.10 0.46 -3.45
N PRO A 126 9.09 -0.85 -3.78
CA PRO A 126 8.58 -1.87 -2.88
C PRO A 126 9.45 -2.00 -1.63
N MET A 127 8.81 -2.40 -0.53
CA MET A 127 9.44 -2.68 0.75
C MET A 127 9.14 -4.12 1.17
N THR A 128 10.12 -4.79 1.77
CA THR A 128 10.02 -6.21 2.14
C THR A 128 10.70 -6.49 3.48
N ASP A 129 10.17 -7.47 4.21
CA ASP A 129 10.73 -8.06 5.42
C ASP A 129 11.66 -9.25 5.13
N ASP A 130 11.91 -9.55 3.85
CA ASP A 130 12.79 -10.63 3.40
C ASP A 130 14.17 -10.57 4.10
N PRO A 131 14.56 -11.63 4.84
CA PRO A 131 15.81 -11.64 5.59
C PRO A 131 17.04 -11.36 4.73
N GLU A 132 17.10 -11.89 3.52
CA GLU A 132 18.25 -11.68 2.62
C GLU A 132 18.36 -10.21 2.21
N THR A 133 17.24 -9.57 1.89
CA THR A 133 17.18 -8.13 1.62
C THR A 133 17.60 -7.31 2.85
N LEU A 134 17.08 -7.64 4.02
CA LEU A 134 17.39 -6.92 5.27
C LEU A 134 18.86 -7.03 5.66
N GLU A 135 19.51 -8.17 5.39
CA GLU A 135 20.94 -8.37 5.57
C GLU A 135 21.75 -7.54 4.56
N LYS A 136 21.44 -7.65 3.26
CA LYS A 136 22.12 -6.93 2.18
C LYS A 136 22.06 -5.41 2.34
N THR A 137 20.96 -4.89 2.87
CA THR A 137 20.79 -3.45 3.07
C THR A 137 21.37 -2.95 4.40
N GLY A 138 21.77 -3.85 5.30
CA GLY A 138 22.15 -3.53 6.67
C GLY A 138 20.97 -3.10 7.56
N ALA A 139 19.73 -3.36 7.14
CA ALA A 139 18.54 -3.10 7.94
C ALA A 139 18.46 -4.00 9.18
N ALA A 140 18.90 -5.26 9.04
CA ALA A 140 18.98 -6.21 10.15
C ALA A 140 19.85 -5.68 11.30
N ASP A 141 21.02 -5.11 10.99
CA ASP A 141 21.99 -4.59 11.96
C ASP A 141 21.45 -3.44 12.83
N VAL A 142 20.49 -2.68 12.30
CA VAL A 142 19.86 -1.55 12.99
C VAL A 142 18.48 -1.88 13.58
N GLY A 143 18.09 -3.16 13.50
CA GLY A 143 16.84 -3.69 14.04
C GLY A 143 15.59 -3.19 13.32
N LEU A 144 15.68 -2.93 12.02
CA LEU A 144 14.54 -2.62 11.16
C LEU A 144 13.80 -3.92 10.78
N PRO A 145 12.45 -3.93 10.78
CA PRO A 145 11.67 -5.11 10.40
C PRO A 145 11.38 -5.18 8.90
N VAL A 146 11.61 -4.07 8.19
CA VAL A 146 11.29 -3.90 6.78
C VAL A 146 12.29 -2.91 6.19
N ASP A 147 12.58 -3.03 4.90
CA ASP A 147 13.38 -2.05 4.17
C ASP A 147 12.97 -1.96 2.70
N LEU A 148 13.48 -0.94 1.99
CA LEU A 148 13.37 -0.86 0.54
C LEU A 148 13.99 -2.11 -0.09
N MET A 149 13.22 -2.79 -0.93
CA MET A 149 13.71 -3.87 -1.75
C MET A 149 14.72 -3.29 -2.73
N ILE A 150 15.99 -3.66 -2.56
CA ILE A 150 17.01 -3.42 -3.57
C ILE A 150 16.76 -4.47 -4.64
N GLY A 151 16.65 -4.06 -5.91
CA GLY A 151 16.59 -5.01 -7.03
C GLY A 151 17.69 -6.05 -6.85
N SER A 152 17.29 -7.27 -6.50
CA SER A 152 18.20 -8.39 -6.31
C SER A 152 19.06 -8.50 -7.57
N GLY A 153 20.37 -8.56 -7.38
CA GLY A 153 21.37 -8.36 -8.43
C GLY A 153 21.03 -9.05 -9.75
N ALA A 154 21.27 -8.32 -10.85
CA ALA A 154 21.19 -8.79 -12.22
C ALA A 154 19.95 -9.65 -12.52
N LEU A 155 18.81 -8.98 -12.77
CA LEU A 155 17.88 -9.46 -13.78
C LEU A 155 18.64 -9.45 -15.11
N ALA A 156 19.35 -10.53 -15.40
CA ALA A 156 19.89 -10.76 -16.72
C ALA A 156 18.69 -10.99 -17.66
N ASP A 157 18.54 -10.07 -18.60
CA ASP A 157 17.99 -10.28 -19.94
C ASP A 157 16.50 -10.07 -20.24
N ASP A 158 15.67 -9.53 -19.32
CA ASP A 158 14.29 -9.17 -19.69
C ASP A 158 13.80 -7.82 -19.13
N ALA A 159 14.09 -6.76 -19.88
CA ALA A 159 13.65 -5.40 -19.58
C ALA A 159 12.12 -5.26 -19.52
N ASP A 160 11.39 -6.07 -20.30
CA ASP A 160 9.93 -5.99 -20.39
C ASP A 160 9.27 -6.50 -19.10
N THR A 161 9.82 -7.56 -18.50
CA THR A 161 9.25 -8.11 -17.27
C THR A 161 9.53 -7.20 -16.05
N ASN A 162 10.67 -6.49 -16.02
CA ASN A 162 10.91 -5.46 -15.00
C ASN A 162 9.94 -4.28 -15.14
N ALA A 163 9.68 -3.81 -16.36
CA ALA A 163 8.70 -2.76 -16.61
C ALA A 163 7.28 -3.18 -16.17
N ALA A 164 6.87 -4.41 -16.49
CA ALA A 164 5.57 -4.94 -16.07
C ALA A 164 5.40 -4.98 -14.54
N LEU A 165 6.47 -5.34 -13.81
CA LEU A 165 6.46 -5.36 -12.35
C LEU A 165 6.41 -3.95 -11.75
N LEU A 166 7.17 -3.00 -12.30
CA LEU A 166 7.09 -1.60 -11.86
C LEU A 166 5.69 -1.01 -12.09
N HIS A 167 5.08 -1.31 -13.24
CA HIS A 167 3.70 -0.94 -13.51
C HIS A 167 2.71 -1.57 -12.53
N ALA A 168 2.92 -2.83 -12.13
CA ALA A 168 2.11 -3.50 -11.12
C ALA A 168 2.10 -2.77 -9.77
N TRP A 169 3.26 -2.28 -9.33
CA TRP A 169 3.38 -1.51 -8.09
C TRP A 169 2.65 -0.17 -8.17
N VAL A 170 2.81 0.54 -9.29
CA VAL A 170 2.10 1.78 -9.54
C VAL A 170 0.59 1.54 -9.58
N ASP A 171 0.13 0.49 -10.26
CA ASP A 171 -1.29 0.14 -10.32
C ASP A 171 -1.84 -0.21 -8.93
N PHE A 172 -1.11 -0.98 -8.13
CA PHE A 172 -1.50 -1.25 -6.74
C PHE A 172 -1.65 0.04 -5.92
N ALA A 173 -0.64 0.92 -5.96
CA ALA A 173 -0.67 2.21 -5.25
C ALA A 173 -1.85 3.08 -5.73
N GLN A 174 -2.07 3.15 -7.04
CA GLN A 174 -3.21 3.84 -7.65
C GLN A 174 -4.56 3.30 -7.18
N ALA A 175 -4.70 1.97 -7.08
CA ALA A 175 -5.92 1.35 -6.59
C ALA A 175 -6.16 1.68 -5.11
N VAL A 176 -5.12 1.68 -4.28
CA VAL A 176 -5.21 2.14 -2.88
C VAL A 176 -5.71 3.58 -2.83
N TRP A 177 -5.11 4.50 -3.59
CA TRP A 177 -5.49 5.91 -3.57
C TRP A 177 -6.94 6.13 -4.01
N ALA A 178 -7.34 5.51 -5.12
CA ALA A 178 -8.71 5.57 -5.62
C ALA A 178 -9.74 5.05 -4.60
N LEU A 179 -9.44 3.94 -3.93
CA LEU A 179 -10.34 3.39 -2.91
C LEU A 179 -10.31 4.17 -1.59
N SER A 180 -9.20 4.84 -1.27
CA SER A 180 -9.07 5.62 -0.03
C SER A 180 -9.95 6.87 -0.01
N GLU A 181 -10.23 7.45 -1.18
CA GLU A 181 -11.15 8.56 -1.35
C GLU A 181 -12.62 8.13 -1.24
N GLU A 182 -12.90 6.84 -1.44
CA GLU A 182 -14.25 6.32 -1.41
C GLU A 182 -14.69 6.04 0.04
N THR A 183 -15.22 7.06 0.71
CA THR A 183 -15.64 7.03 2.13
C THR A 183 -16.68 5.96 2.50
N ARG A 184 -17.38 5.42 1.49
CA ARG A 184 -18.30 4.29 1.67
C ARG A 184 -17.53 2.98 1.87
N ILE A 185 -16.33 2.87 1.32
CA ILE A 185 -15.49 1.68 1.29
C ILE A 185 -14.37 1.75 2.31
N CYS A 186 -13.64 2.86 2.31
CA CYS A 186 -12.52 3.08 3.21
C CYS A 186 -12.95 3.89 4.44
N GLN A 187 -12.52 3.45 5.61
CA GLN A 187 -12.50 4.26 6.81
C GLN A 187 -11.06 4.67 7.11
N ALA A 188 -10.78 5.98 7.01
CA ALA A 188 -9.53 6.56 7.46
C ALA A 188 -9.62 6.91 8.95
N LYS A 189 -8.64 6.48 9.75
CA LYS A 189 -8.50 6.88 11.17
C LYS A 189 -7.04 7.19 11.51
N PRO A 190 -6.75 8.00 12.53
CA PRO A 190 -5.37 8.21 12.97
C PRO A 190 -4.79 6.94 13.60
N GLY A 191 -3.47 6.79 13.55
CA GLY A 191 -2.74 5.79 14.32
C GLY A 191 -2.84 6.06 15.82
N GLU A 192 -2.78 4.98 16.60
CA GLU A 192 -2.85 5.04 18.06
C GLU A 192 -1.56 4.50 18.69
N PRO A 193 -1.06 5.16 19.76
CA PRO A 193 0.06 4.61 20.53
C PRO A 193 -0.28 3.23 21.08
N SER A 194 0.67 2.30 21.01
CA SER A 194 0.51 0.97 21.57
C SER A 194 0.99 0.92 23.01
N ALA A 195 0.12 0.55 23.95
CA ALA A 195 0.53 0.28 25.33
C ALA A 195 1.43 -0.97 25.45
N VAL A 196 1.25 -1.95 24.56
CA VAL A 196 2.02 -3.19 24.52
C VAL A 196 3.42 -2.96 23.93
N HIS A 197 3.51 -2.05 22.95
CA HIS A 197 4.74 -1.70 22.26
C HIS A 197 4.94 -0.17 22.28
N PRO A 198 5.27 0.40 23.45
CA PRO A 198 5.37 1.84 23.62
C PRO A 198 6.62 2.40 22.95
N LEU A 199 6.48 3.58 22.36
CA LEU A 199 7.58 4.44 21.96
C LEU A 199 7.75 5.60 22.94
N PRO A 200 8.91 6.29 22.95
CA PRO A 200 9.07 7.52 23.72
C PRO A 200 7.98 8.55 23.36
N SER A 201 7.43 9.26 24.35
CA SER A 201 6.27 10.16 24.19
C SER A 201 6.45 11.25 23.13
N ARG A 202 7.69 11.61 22.77
CA ARG A 202 7.97 12.51 21.64
C ARG A 202 7.39 12.01 20.31
N PHE A 203 7.13 10.72 20.17
CA PHE A 203 6.53 10.12 18.98
C PHE A 203 5.00 10.11 19.01
N ASP A 204 4.34 10.39 20.14
CA ASP A 204 2.87 10.36 20.23
C ASP A 204 2.19 11.27 19.18
N PRO A 205 2.67 12.50 18.93
CA PRO A 205 2.12 13.34 17.86
C PRO A 205 2.35 12.75 16.46
N GLU A 206 3.50 12.13 16.22
CA GLU A 206 3.83 11.52 14.92
C GLU A 206 3.02 10.25 14.66
N ILE A 207 2.76 9.44 15.70
CA ILE A 207 1.91 8.25 15.62
C ILE A 207 0.49 8.63 15.19
N ARG A 208 -0.05 9.74 15.74
CA ARG A 208 -1.38 10.23 15.38
C ARG A 208 -1.49 10.77 13.95
N LYS A 209 -0.36 11.11 13.31
CA LYS A 209 -0.31 11.51 11.89
C LYS A 209 -0.34 10.31 10.94
N VAL A 210 -0.09 9.09 11.43
CA VAL A 210 -0.20 7.88 10.61
C VAL A 210 -1.65 7.71 10.17
N LYS A 211 -1.88 7.65 8.85
CA LYS A 211 -3.20 7.41 8.26
C LYS A 211 -3.47 5.91 8.20
N MET A 212 -4.38 5.44 9.03
CA MET A 212 -4.86 4.06 9.01
C MET A 212 -5.99 3.93 7.99
N LEU A 213 -5.78 3.15 6.93
CA LEU A 213 -6.81 2.78 5.96
C LEU A 213 -7.36 1.41 6.30
N VAL A 214 -8.61 1.38 6.75
CA VAL A 214 -9.32 0.15 7.11
C VAL A 214 -10.52 -0.03 6.20
N LEU A 215 -10.78 -1.27 5.78
CA LEU A 215 -12.01 -1.60 5.07
C LEU A 215 -13.18 -1.38 6.02
N ARG A 216 -14.17 -0.59 5.61
CA ARG A 216 -15.35 -0.33 6.42
C ARG A 216 -16.14 -1.62 6.63
N GLU A 217 -16.57 -1.92 7.85
CA GLU A 217 -17.27 -3.19 8.14
C GLU A 217 -18.73 -3.20 7.63
N ASN A 218 -19.35 -2.01 7.53
CA ASN A 218 -20.76 -1.81 7.17
C ASN A 218 -20.93 -1.29 5.74
N LEU A 219 -20.35 -2.04 4.80
CA LEU A 219 -20.49 -1.78 3.36
C LEU A 219 -21.92 -2.10 2.93
N HIS A 220 -22.71 -1.08 2.61
CA HIS A 220 -24.07 -1.24 2.08
C HIS A 220 -24.10 -0.90 0.60
N ARG A 221 -25.00 -1.56 -0.13
CA ARG A 221 -25.28 -1.20 -1.53
C ARG A 221 -25.89 0.21 -1.56
N PRO A 222 -25.45 1.10 -2.47
CA PRO A 222 -26.17 2.35 -2.70
C PRO A 222 -27.62 2.06 -3.14
N GLY A 223 -28.60 2.45 -2.31
CA GLY A 223 -30.03 2.36 -2.64
C GLY A 223 -30.85 1.30 -1.89
N GLU A 224 -30.34 0.63 -0.85
CA GLU A 224 -31.20 -0.12 0.08
C GLU A 224 -31.91 0.87 1.03
N SER A 225 -33.03 1.43 0.57
CA SER A 225 -34.10 1.92 1.45
C SER A 225 -34.83 0.71 2.06
N ALA A 226 -35.42 0.89 3.25
CA ALA A 226 -36.20 -0.14 3.95
C ALA A 226 -37.43 -0.65 3.16
N ASP A 227 -37.80 0.05 2.09
CA ASP A 227 -38.90 -0.25 1.18
C ASP A 227 -38.38 -0.73 -0.19
N ASP A 228 -37.87 -1.96 -0.29
CA ASP A 228 -37.57 -2.60 -1.59
C ASP A 228 -38.57 -3.74 -1.84
N ASP A 229 -39.44 -3.51 -2.83
CA ASP A 229 -40.60 -4.32 -3.21
C ASP A 229 -40.24 -5.79 -3.49
N GLY A 230 -40.76 -6.70 -2.66
CA GLY A 230 -41.40 -8.01 -2.96
C GLY A 230 -40.86 -8.98 -4.01
N ARG A 231 -39.76 -8.70 -4.73
CA ARG A 231 -39.20 -9.60 -5.74
C ARG A 231 -38.33 -10.63 -5.05
N VAL A 232 -38.51 -11.91 -5.39
CA VAL A 232 -37.82 -13.09 -4.86
C VAL A 232 -36.34 -12.78 -4.60
N ARG A 233 -36.05 -12.39 -3.35
CA ARG A 233 -34.71 -11.99 -2.94
C ARG A 233 -33.94 -13.28 -2.83
N ARG A 234 -32.96 -13.50 -3.72
CA ARG A 234 -32.02 -14.61 -3.55
C ARG A 234 -31.43 -14.49 -2.16
N GLU A 235 -31.78 -15.42 -1.27
CA GLU A 235 -31.29 -15.42 0.10
C GLU A 235 -29.79 -15.73 0.07
N TYR A 236 -28.98 -14.76 0.47
CA TYR A 236 -27.54 -14.97 0.62
C TYR A 236 -27.26 -15.34 2.07
N SER A 237 -26.54 -16.43 2.29
CA SER A 237 -26.07 -16.87 3.61
C SER A 237 -24.90 -16.02 4.14
N HIS A 238 -24.30 -15.20 3.29
CA HIS A 238 -23.11 -14.39 3.57
C HIS A 238 -23.14 -13.08 2.79
N ARG A 239 -22.36 -12.11 3.27
CA ARG A 239 -21.98 -10.90 2.53
C ARG A 239 -20.76 -11.19 1.65
N PHE A 240 -20.67 -10.56 0.49
CA PHE A 240 -19.51 -10.67 -0.39
C PHE A 240 -19.24 -9.34 -1.10
N ILE A 241 -17.96 -9.07 -1.36
CA ILE A 241 -17.55 -7.89 -2.12
C ILE A 241 -17.83 -8.14 -3.61
N VAL A 242 -18.68 -7.30 -4.19
CA VAL A 242 -18.82 -7.11 -5.63
C VAL A 242 -17.67 -6.21 -6.08
N ARG A 243 -16.85 -6.74 -6.99
CA ARG A 243 -15.76 -6.00 -7.59
C ARG A 243 -16.24 -4.80 -8.36
N GLY A 244 -15.28 -3.94 -8.63
CA GLY A 244 -15.51 -2.83 -9.49
C GLY A 244 -15.72 -3.12 -10.97
N PHE A 245 -16.64 -2.39 -11.58
CA PHE A 245 -16.93 -2.31 -13.01
C PHE A 245 -17.44 -0.93 -13.48
N TRP A 246 -17.04 -0.51 -14.68
CA TRP A 246 -17.68 0.62 -15.37
C TRP A 246 -19.10 0.25 -15.82
N ARG A 247 -20.01 1.21 -15.77
CA ARG A 247 -21.35 1.09 -16.38
C ARG A 247 -21.75 2.35 -17.11
N ASP A 248 -22.58 2.20 -18.13
CA ASP A 248 -23.28 3.32 -18.75
C ASP A 248 -24.47 3.72 -17.88
N GLN A 249 -24.25 4.70 -17.03
CA GLN A 249 -25.25 5.20 -16.11
C GLN A 249 -26.23 6.13 -16.83
N ALA A 250 -27.50 5.77 -16.76
CA ALA A 250 -28.60 6.62 -17.18
C ALA A 250 -28.73 7.88 -16.32
N TYR A 251 -28.84 9.06 -16.95
CA TYR A 251 -29.02 10.35 -16.27
C TYR A 251 -29.81 11.36 -17.14
N GLY A 252 -30.05 12.57 -16.62
CA GLY A 252 -30.81 13.62 -17.30
C GLY A 252 -32.34 13.42 -17.22
N PRO A 253 -33.13 14.36 -17.78
CA PRO A 253 -34.59 14.25 -17.81
C PRO A 253 -35.03 12.93 -18.46
N ASN A 254 -35.94 12.21 -17.81
CA ASN A 254 -36.43 10.90 -18.23
C ASN A 254 -35.33 9.85 -18.48
N HIS A 255 -34.17 9.97 -17.83
CA HIS A 255 -33.04 9.05 -18.05
C HIS A 255 -32.61 8.96 -19.52
N SER A 256 -32.78 10.05 -20.29
CA SER A 256 -32.51 10.09 -21.73
C SER A 256 -31.02 10.08 -22.09
N LEU A 257 -30.14 10.47 -21.16
CA LEU A 257 -28.70 10.56 -21.39
C LEU A 257 -27.96 9.37 -20.75
N ARG A 258 -26.76 9.07 -21.26
CA ARG A 258 -25.87 8.01 -20.75
C ARG A 258 -24.49 8.61 -20.47
N ARG A 259 -23.93 8.30 -19.29
CA ARG A 259 -22.55 8.65 -18.94
C ARG A 259 -21.83 7.40 -18.50
N ARG A 260 -20.59 7.20 -18.96
CA ARG A 260 -19.72 6.15 -18.46
C ARG A 260 -19.33 6.51 -17.02
N GLN A 261 -19.75 5.70 -16.05
CA GLN A 261 -19.53 5.95 -14.63
C GLN A 261 -18.91 4.74 -13.96
N TRP A 262 -17.87 5.01 -13.17
CA TRP A 262 -17.22 4.00 -12.35
C TRP A 262 -18.04 3.74 -11.08
N ILE A 263 -18.34 2.48 -10.78
CA ILE A 263 -19.13 2.05 -9.60
C ILE A 263 -18.24 1.30 -8.61
N PRO A 264 -17.64 1.98 -7.62
CA PRO A 264 -16.61 1.41 -6.74
C PRO A 264 -17.04 0.06 -6.14
N PRO A 265 -16.10 -0.82 -5.79
CA PRO A 265 -16.43 -2.13 -5.22
C PRO A 265 -17.38 -1.94 -4.04
N PHE A 266 -18.39 -2.79 -3.89
CA PHE A 266 -19.39 -2.66 -2.82
C PHE A 266 -19.77 -4.04 -2.30
N VAL A 267 -20.33 -4.12 -1.09
CA VAL A 267 -20.79 -5.40 -0.54
C VAL A 267 -22.24 -5.66 -0.88
N LYS A 268 -22.53 -6.92 -1.20
CA LYS A 268 -23.88 -7.45 -1.41
C LYS A 268 -24.14 -8.58 -0.41
N GLY A 269 -25.39 -8.70 0.02
CA GLY A 269 -25.85 -9.69 1.00
C GLY A 269 -26.45 -9.03 2.24
N PRO A 270 -27.25 -9.75 3.05
CA PRO A 270 -27.90 -9.17 4.23
C PRO A 270 -26.89 -8.69 5.28
N ALA A 271 -27.20 -7.56 5.94
CA ALA A 271 -26.29 -6.89 6.89
C ALA A 271 -25.94 -7.76 8.11
N ASP A 272 -26.84 -8.66 8.51
CA ASP A 272 -26.69 -9.59 9.64
C ASP A 272 -25.81 -10.82 9.34
N LYS A 273 -25.33 -10.98 8.10
CA LYS A 273 -24.55 -12.16 7.68
C LYS A 273 -23.02 -11.89 7.67
N PRO A 274 -22.17 -12.91 7.86
CA PRO A 274 -20.71 -12.73 7.86
C PRO A 274 -20.20 -12.28 6.48
N LEU A 275 -19.17 -11.42 6.45
CA LEU A 275 -18.49 -11.01 5.22
C LEU A 275 -17.48 -12.09 4.80
N VAL A 276 -17.68 -12.67 3.63
CA VAL A 276 -16.76 -13.60 2.99
C VAL A 276 -15.91 -12.84 2.00
N CYS A 277 -14.68 -12.54 2.40
CA CYS A 277 -13.62 -12.17 1.47
C CYS A 277 -13.14 -13.48 0.83
N LYS A 278 -13.65 -13.82 -0.37
CA LYS A 278 -13.11 -14.98 -1.12
C LYS A 278 -11.59 -14.81 -1.24
N GLU A 279 -10.83 -15.87 -0.95
CA GLU A 279 -9.42 -15.91 -1.30
C GLU A 279 -9.29 -15.85 -2.81
N THR A 280 -9.23 -14.64 -3.36
CA THR A 280 -8.76 -14.44 -4.72
C THR A 280 -7.30 -14.00 -4.62
N VAL A 281 -6.45 -14.85 -4.06
CA VAL A 281 -5.01 -14.71 -4.26
C VAL A 281 -4.74 -15.13 -5.70
N ARG A 282 -4.89 -14.18 -6.63
CA ARG A 282 -4.25 -14.32 -7.93
C ARG A 282 -2.78 -14.07 -7.69
N ILE A 283 -2.02 -15.16 -7.64
CA ILE A 283 -0.58 -15.17 -7.89
C ILE A 283 -0.36 -14.21 -9.06
N TRP A 284 0.42 -13.14 -8.87
CA TRP A 284 0.82 -12.21 -9.93
C TRP A 284 1.69 -12.99 -10.92
N ARG A 285 1.04 -13.79 -11.78
CA ARG A 285 1.67 -14.45 -12.92
C ARG A 285 1.53 -13.48 -14.08
N ARG A 286 2.63 -12.83 -14.44
CA ARG A 286 2.90 -12.51 -15.82
C ARG A 286 4.15 -13.25 -16.22
#